data_AF-A0A7L8RTU5-F1
#
_entry.id   AF-A0A7L8RTU5-F1
#
_cell.length_a   1.000
_cell.length_b   1.000
_cell.length_c   1.000
_cell.angle_alpha   90.00
_cell.angle_beta   90.00
_cell.angle_gamma   90.00
#
_symmetry.space_group_name_H-M   'P 1'
#
loop_
_entity.id
_entity.type
_entity.pdbx_description
1 polymer ?
#
loop_
_entity_poly.entity_id
_entity_poly.type
_entity_poly.pdbx_seq_one_letter_code
_entity_poly.pdbx_strand_id
1 'polypeptide(L)'
;MTAASTPAISVNTHLRVAASALLLLALTSLHHAYGAVVFGTPWRLHILLFVAPAAIIIAALLYAGWFANTERSARLLTWAAAVVVFVIPIVLVGYVEGGYNHVFKNVVYFGFGEAAFHAIFPTPPYEMPKDLFFEISGLAQFPLSVLTTVLTIRMLRSFGK
;
A
#
# COMPACT_ATOMS: atom_id res chain seq x y z
N MET A 1 14.72 13.27 -40.43
CA MET A 1 14.30 13.30 -39.01
C MET A 1 13.55 12.01 -38.72
N THR A 2 14.23 11.01 -38.17
CA THR A 2 13.60 9.75 -37.77
C THR A 2 12.84 9.99 -36.47
N ALA A 3 11.52 9.78 -36.49
CA ALA A 3 10.71 9.80 -35.28
C ALA A 3 11.28 8.77 -34.30
N ALA A 4 11.78 9.23 -33.16
CA ALA A 4 12.14 8.35 -32.06
C ALA A 4 10.87 7.58 -31.68
N SER A 5 10.90 6.25 -31.83
CA SER A 5 9.84 5.39 -31.34
C SER A 5 9.76 5.57 -29.83
N THR A 6 8.67 6.15 -29.35
CA THR A 6 8.38 6.28 -27.92
C THR A 6 8.61 4.91 -27.27
N PRO A 7 9.45 4.79 -26.24
CA PRO A 7 9.65 3.50 -25.59
C PRO A 7 8.30 3.03 -25.06
N ALA A 8 7.80 1.95 -25.66
CA ALA A 8 6.53 1.37 -25.28
C ALA A 8 6.69 0.88 -23.85
N ILE A 9 6.14 1.63 -22.88
CA ILE A 9 6.04 1.14 -21.52
C ILE A 9 5.26 -0.16 -21.62
N SER A 10 5.89 -1.28 -21.21
CA SER A 10 5.23 -2.56 -21.38
C SER A 10 3.96 -2.54 -20.54
N VAL A 11 2.81 -2.79 -21.16
CA VAL A 11 1.50 -3.01 -20.53
C VAL A 11 1.57 -3.79 -19.22
N ASN A 12 2.52 -4.73 -19.16
CA ASN A 12 2.78 -5.58 -18.01
C ASN A 12 3.19 -4.81 -16.74
N THR A 13 3.87 -3.65 -16.82
CA THR A 13 4.34 -2.92 -15.63
C THR A 13 3.25 -2.16 -14.91
N HIS A 14 2.39 -1.43 -15.63
CA HIS A 14 1.25 -0.73 -15.03
C HIS A 14 0.28 -1.71 -14.37
N LEU A 15 -0.03 -2.82 -15.04
CA LEU A 15 -0.88 -3.87 -14.49
C LEU A 15 -0.29 -4.50 -13.23
N ARG A 16 1.02 -4.75 -13.16
CA ARG A 16 1.68 -5.28 -11.96
C ARG A 16 1.63 -4.30 -10.79
N VAL A 17 1.87 -3.00 -11.05
CA VAL A 17 1.76 -1.97 -10.01
C VAL A 17 0.32 -1.83 -9.54
N ALA A 18 -0.64 -1.78 -10.45
CA ALA A 18 -2.07 -1.74 -10.11
C ALA A 18 -2.47 -2.98 -9.28
N ALA A 19 -2.15 -4.19 -9.75
CA ALA A 19 -2.52 -5.42 -9.06
C ALA A 19 -1.92 -5.49 -7.65
N SER A 20 -0.63 -5.17 -7.48
CA SER A 20 0.03 -5.19 -6.16
C SER A 20 -0.51 -4.12 -5.21
N ALA A 21 -0.67 -2.87 -5.68
CA ALA A 21 -1.20 -1.79 -4.87
C ALA A 21 -2.68 -2.02 -4.49
N LEU A 22 -3.51 -2.48 -5.43
CA LEU A 22 -4.92 -2.78 -5.16
C LEU A 22 -5.09 -3.99 -4.24
N LEU A 23 -4.26 -5.03 -4.38
CA LEU A 23 -4.23 -6.15 -3.45
C LEU A 23 -3.88 -5.68 -2.03
N LEU A 24 -2.93 -4.75 -1.90
CA LEU A 24 -2.56 -4.18 -0.60
C LEU A 24 -3.72 -3.41 0.03
N LEU A 25 -4.37 -2.51 -0.71
CA LEU A 25 -5.52 -1.75 -0.22
C LEU A 25 -6.74 -2.64 0.08
N ALA A 26 -6.92 -3.73 -0.67
CA ALA A 26 -7.95 -4.73 -0.39
C ALA A 26 -7.65 -5.50 0.90
N LEU A 27 -6.41 -5.95 1.09
CA LEU A 27 -5.97 -6.58 2.33
C LEU A 27 -6.16 -5.65 3.53
N THR A 28 -5.80 -4.38 3.40
CA THR A 28 -6.04 -3.36 4.44
C THR A 28 -7.52 -3.20 4.75
N SER A 29 -8.37 -3.13 3.73
CA SER A 29 -9.83 -3.03 3.94
C SER A 29 -10.36 -4.24 4.72
N LEU A 30 -9.97 -5.45 4.34
CA LEU A 30 -10.36 -6.68 5.04
C LEU A 30 -9.82 -6.71 6.48
N HIS A 31 -8.57 -6.30 6.67
CA HIS A 31 -7.92 -6.24 7.97
C HIS A 31 -8.64 -5.28 8.94
N HIS A 32 -8.96 -4.06 8.51
CA HIS A 32 -9.66 -3.09 9.34
C HIS A 32 -11.13 -3.47 9.57
N ALA A 33 -11.81 -4.03 8.56
CA ALA A 33 -13.18 -4.52 8.72
C ALA A 33 -13.24 -5.69 9.72
N TYR A 34 -12.31 -6.65 9.60
CA TYR A 34 -12.17 -7.75 10.54
C TYR A 34 -11.87 -7.25 11.96
N GLY A 35 -10.88 -6.38 12.11
CA GLY A 35 -10.52 -5.80 13.41
C GLY A 35 -11.66 -5.01 14.04
N ALA A 36 -12.45 -4.28 13.25
CA ALA A 36 -13.63 -3.57 13.73
C ALA A 36 -14.66 -4.51 14.38
N VAL A 37 -14.91 -5.67 13.75
CA VAL A 37 -15.85 -6.69 14.25
C VAL A 37 -15.27 -7.40 15.48
N VAL A 38 -14.06 -7.95 15.37
CA VAL A 38 -13.47 -8.81 16.41
C VAL A 38 -13.14 -8.04 17.69
N PHE A 39 -12.71 -6.78 17.58
CA PHE A 39 -12.36 -5.98 18.76
C PHE A 39 -13.46 -4.99 19.16
N GLY A 40 -14.62 -4.98 18.51
CA GLY A 40 -15.69 -4.02 18.82
C GLY A 40 -15.25 -2.56 18.60
N THR A 41 -14.42 -2.32 17.58
CA THR A 41 -13.82 -1.01 17.28
C THR A 41 -14.33 -0.45 15.94
N PRO A 42 -15.62 -0.07 15.84
CA PRO A 42 -16.24 0.34 14.57
C PRO A 42 -15.54 1.54 13.93
N TRP A 43 -14.86 2.36 14.74
CA TRP A 43 -14.07 3.48 14.25
C TRP A 43 -13.03 3.03 13.21
N ARG A 44 -12.46 1.82 13.27
CA ARG A 44 -11.48 1.33 12.27
C ARG A 44 -12.00 1.31 10.84
N LEU A 45 -13.33 1.28 10.65
CA LEU A 45 -13.95 1.34 9.33
C LEU A 45 -13.70 2.68 8.62
N HIS A 46 -13.32 3.75 9.32
CA HIS A 46 -12.96 5.02 8.66
C HIS A 46 -11.83 4.85 7.66
N ILE A 47 -10.94 3.87 7.84
CA ILE A 47 -9.83 3.60 6.92
C ILE A 47 -10.34 3.27 5.51
N LEU A 48 -11.48 2.59 5.39
CA LEU A 48 -12.10 2.27 4.09
C LEU A 48 -12.45 3.54 3.29
N LEU A 49 -12.80 4.64 3.97
CA LEU A 49 -13.08 5.92 3.35
C LEU A 49 -11.83 6.57 2.74
N PHE A 50 -10.63 6.15 3.14
CA PHE A 50 -9.36 6.61 2.57
C PHE A 50 -8.80 5.64 1.53
N VAL A 51 -8.81 4.33 1.81
CA VAL A 51 -8.20 3.34 0.92
C VAL A 51 -9.03 3.08 -0.34
N ALA A 52 -10.36 3.15 -0.28
CA ALA A 52 -11.20 2.94 -1.46
C ALA A 52 -11.05 4.07 -2.51
N PRO A 53 -11.10 5.37 -2.15
CA PRO A 53 -10.79 6.43 -3.10
C PRO A 53 -9.35 6.35 -3.64
N ALA A 54 -8.38 6.01 -2.78
CA ALA A 54 -6.99 5.82 -3.23
C ALA A 54 -6.88 4.72 -4.30
N ALA A 55 -7.56 3.59 -4.11
CA ALA A 55 -7.61 2.51 -5.08
C ALA A 55 -8.16 2.97 -6.44
N ILE A 56 -9.27 3.72 -6.43
CA ILE A 56 -9.89 4.28 -7.64
C ILE A 56 -8.93 5.25 -8.34
N ILE A 57 -8.32 6.17 -7.58
CA ILE A 57 -7.38 7.17 -8.12
C ILE A 57 -6.16 6.49 -8.74
N ILE A 58 -5.57 5.50 -8.06
CA ILE A 58 -4.42 4.74 -8.58
C ILE A 58 -4.80 4.03 -9.89
N ALA A 59 -5.93 3.32 -9.91
CA ALA A 59 -6.39 2.62 -11.10
C ALA A 59 -6.65 3.58 -12.27
N ALA A 60 -7.33 4.71 -12.01
CA ALA A 60 -7.63 5.72 -13.01
C ALA A 60 -6.36 6.38 -13.57
N LEU A 61 -5.40 6.75 -12.72
CA LEU A 61 -4.15 7.38 -13.15
C LEU A 61 -3.26 6.42 -13.95
N LEU A 62 -3.16 5.14 -13.53
CA LEU A 62 -2.41 4.12 -14.27
C LEU A 62 -3.08 3.80 -15.61
N TYR A 63 -4.41 3.69 -15.64
CA TYR A 63 -5.17 3.49 -16.88
C TYR A 63 -5.00 4.68 -17.84
N ALA A 64 -5.18 5.90 -17.35
CA ALA A 64 -5.01 7.11 -18.16
C ALA A 64 -3.56 7.28 -18.63
N GLY A 65 -2.57 6.95 -17.79
CA GLY A 65 -1.15 6.98 -18.15
C GLY A 65 -0.79 5.97 -19.23
N TRP A 66 -1.44 4.82 -19.27
CA TRP A 66 -1.31 3.85 -20.35
C TRP A 66 -1.91 4.39 -21.65
N PHE A 67 -3.17 4.84 -21.63
CA PHE A 67 -3.89 5.29 -22.83
C PHE A 67 -3.62 6.75 -23.22
N ALA A 68 -2.57 7.37 -22.69
CA ALA A 68 -2.25 8.75 -22.98
C ALA A 68 -1.76 8.93 -24.43
N ASN A 69 -2.27 9.95 -25.11
CA ASN A 69 -1.94 10.26 -26.51
C ASN A 69 -0.52 10.83 -26.72
N THR A 70 0.17 11.23 -25.65
CA THR A 70 1.52 11.79 -25.73
C THR A 70 2.41 11.19 -24.65
N GLU A 71 3.71 11.08 -24.93
CA GLU A 71 4.70 10.61 -23.96
C GLU A 71 4.72 11.48 -22.70
N ARG A 72 4.62 12.81 -22.86
CA ARG A 72 4.58 13.74 -21.73
C ARG A 72 3.38 13.48 -20.81
N SER A 73 2.20 13.28 -21.40
CA SER A 73 0.98 12.96 -20.64
C SER A 73 1.10 11.59 -19.96
N ALA A 74 1.58 10.57 -20.69
CA ALA A 74 1.80 9.23 -20.14
C ALA A 74 2.72 9.26 -18.92
N ARG A 75 3.83 9.99 -19.04
CA ARG A 75 4.81 10.18 -17.97
C ARG A 75 4.19 10.93 -16.79
N LEU A 76 3.54 12.06 -17.01
CA LEU A 76 2.93 12.84 -15.93
C LEU A 76 1.91 12.02 -15.13
N LEU A 77 1.00 11.33 -15.81
CA LEU A 77 -0.04 10.50 -15.17
C LEU A 77 0.56 9.31 -14.43
N THR A 78 1.58 8.66 -15.00
CA THR A 78 2.25 7.54 -14.34
C THR A 78 3.06 7.98 -13.11
N TRP A 79 3.70 9.15 -13.16
CA TRP A 79 4.36 9.74 -11.99
C TRP A 79 3.34 10.14 -10.92
N ALA A 80 2.20 10.73 -11.31
CA ALA A 80 1.12 11.03 -10.38
C ALA A 80 0.61 9.76 -9.69
N ALA A 81 0.38 8.68 -10.45
CA ALA A 81 0.04 7.38 -9.87
C ALA A 81 1.11 6.88 -8.89
N ALA A 82 2.38 6.97 -9.27
CA ALA A 82 3.49 6.52 -8.43
C ALA A 82 3.58 7.30 -7.11
N VAL A 83 3.31 8.61 -7.11
CA VAL A 83 3.23 9.41 -5.88
C VAL A 83 2.11 8.91 -4.98
N VAL A 84 0.91 8.68 -5.52
CA VAL A 84 -0.22 8.16 -4.73
C VAL A 84 0.08 6.76 -4.18
N VAL A 85 0.66 5.87 -5.00
CA VAL A 85 1.09 4.53 -4.59
C VAL A 85 2.17 4.59 -3.49
N PHE A 86 3.11 5.52 -3.61
CA PHE A 86 4.17 5.71 -2.62
C PHE A 86 3.62 6.18 -1.28
N VAL A 87 2.77 7.21 -1.28
CA VAL A 87 2.25 7.77 -0.04
C VAL A 87 1.30 6.80 0.64
N ILE A 88 0.30 6.28 -0.08
CA ILE A 88 -0.81 5.56 0.55
C ILE A 88 -0.48 4.05 0.71
N PRO A 89 -0.47 3.21 -0.35
CA PRO A 89 -0.12 1.80 -0.22
C PRO A 89 1.24 1.54 0.42
N ILE A 90 2.30 2.26 0.01
CA ILE A 90 3.65 1.95 0.49
C ILE A 90 3.85 2.51 1.90
N VAL A 91 3.86 3.83 2.08
CA VAL A 91 4.26 4.43 3.36
C VAL A 91 3.19 4.23 4.43
N LEU A 92 1.97 4.74 4.23
CA LEU A 92 0.94 4.73 5.27
C LEU A 92 0.44 3.31 5.56
N VAL A 93 0.16 2.53 4.53
CA VAL A 93 -0.38 1.18 4.71
C VAL A 93 0.74 0.16 4.96
N GLY A 94 1.72 0.09 4.06
CA GLY A 94 2.79 -0.90 4.14
C GLY A 94 3.68 -0.74 5.36
N TYR A 95 4.31 0.42 5.48
CA TYR A 95 5.33 0.67 6.50
C TYR A 95 4.74 1.09 7.84
N VAL A 96 3.72 1.95 7.88
CA VAL A 96 3.11 2.38 9.14
C VAL A 96 2.15 1.31 9.68
N GLU A 97 1.09 0.93 8.95
CA GLU A 97 0.20 -0.12 9.43
C GLU A 97 0.92 -1.48 9.51
N GLY A 98 1.40 -2.03 8.39
CA GLY A 98 2.05 -3.34 8.40
C GLY A 98 3.38 -3.38 9.16
N GLY A 99 4.28 -2.45 8.88
CA GLY A 99 5.62 -2.44 9.45
C GLY A 99 5.65 -2.04 10.92
N TYR A 100 5.12 -0.85 11.26
CA TYR A 100 5.18 -0.33 12.62
C TYR A 100 4.11 -0.96 13.53
N ASN A 101 2.84 -0.98 13.10
CA ASN A 101 1.73 -1.45 13.94
C ASN A 101 1.63 -2.98 14.05
N HIS A 102 2.33 -3.75 13.21
CA HIS A 102 2.34 -5.21 13.28
C HIS A 102 3.73 -5.80 13.43
N VAL A 103 4.67 -5.55 12.50
CA VAL A 103 6.01 -6.16 12.59
C VAL A 103 6.75 -5.68 13.84
N PHE A 104 6.96 -4.37 13.96
CA PHE A 104 7.70 -3.79 15.07
C PHE A 104 6.96 -3.96 16.40
N LYS A 105 5.65 -3.73 16.40
CA LYS A 105 4.79 -3.99 17.56
C LYS A 105 4.93 -5.41 18.11
N ASN A 106 4.92 -6.43 17.24
CA ASN A 106 5.04 -7.82 17.66
C ASN A 106 6.45 -8.13 18.16
N VAL A 107 7.50 -7.56 17.56
CA VAL A 107 8.86 -7.65 18.09
C VAL A 107 8.95 -7.06 19.50
N VAL A 108 8.34 -5.90 19.74
CA VAL A 108 8.30 -5.29 21.09
C VAL A 108 7.59 -6.20 22.08
N TYR A 109 6.38 -6.67 21.76
CA TYR A 109 5.60 -7.50 22.67
C TYR A 109 6.29 -8.85 22.96
N PHE A 110 6.63 -9.62 21.92
CA PHE A 110 7.19 -10.97 22.10
C PHE A 110 8.66 -10.96 22.51
N GLY A 111 9.42 -9.90 22.19
CA GLY A 111 10.84 -9.80 22.52
C GLY A 111 11.12 -9.12 23.87
N PHE A 112 10.30 -8.15 24.27
CA PHE A 112 10.56 -7.28 25.43
C PHE A 112 9.42 -7.28 26.47
N GLY A 113 8.32 -7.95 26.19
CA GLY A 113 7.21 -8.15 27.13
C GLY A 113 6.17 -7.03 27.15
N GLU A 114 5.13 -7.24 27.95
CA GLU A 114 3.95 -6.39 27.99
C GLU A 114 4.24 -4.96 28.51
N ALA A 115 5.16 -4.81 29.45
CA ALA A 115 5.55 -3.49 29.96
C ALA A 115 6.18 -2.61 28.85
N ALA A 116 7.03 -3.19 28.01
CA ALA A 116 7.63 -2.47 26.88
C ALA A 116 6.57 -2.16 25.80
N PHE A 117 5.63 -3.07 25.57
CA PHE A 117 4.51 -2.84 24.66
C PHE A 117 3.70 -1.60 25.09
N HIS A 118 3.22 -1.54 26.34
CA HIS A 118 2.38 -0.43 26.79
C HIS A 118 3.12 0.91 26.84
N ALA A 119 4.46 0.88 27.00
CA ALA A 119 5.28 2.09 26.95
C ALA A 119 5.38 2.71 25.54
N ILE A 120 5.31 1.89 24.49
CA ILE A 120 5.50 2.32 23.09
C ILE A 120 4.17 2.41 22.33
N PHE A 121 3.22 1.54 22.67
CA PHE A 121 1.94 1.35 22.00
C PHE A 121 0.78 1.55 22.98
N PRO A 122 0.53 2.79 23.44
CA PRO A 122 -0.51 3.05 24.43
C PRO A 122 -1.91 2.87 23.85
N THR A 123 -2.81 2.27 24.63
CA THR A 123 -4.24 2.23 24.33
C THR A 123 -4.83 3.63 24.15
N PRO A 124 -5.94 3.82 23.40
CA PRO A 124 -6.77 2.82 22.72
C PRO A 124 -6.43 2.41 21.26
N PRO A 125 -5.59 3.10 20.46
CA PRO A 125 -5.41 2.70 19.05
C PRO A 125 -4.77 1.33 18.87
N TYR A 126 -3.85 0.98 19.77
CA TYR A 126 -3.05 -0.23 19.68
C TYR A 126 -3.66 -1.38 20.48
N GLU A 127 -3.90 -2.49 19.78
CA GLU A 127 -4.33 -3.75 20.37
C GLU A 127 -3.13 -4.68 20.57
N MET A 128 -3.11 -5.36 21.71
CA MET A 128 -2.18 -6.46 21.96
C MET A 128 -2.39 -7.57 20.91
N PRO A 129 -1.34 -8.33 20.56
CA PRO A 129 -1.38 -9.37 19.54
C PRO A 129 -2.10 -10.64 20.04
N LYS A 130 -3.39 -10.50 20.33
CA LYS A 130 -4.25 -11.54 20.91
C LYS A 130 -5.07 -12.33 19.88
N ASP A 131 -5.13 -11.85 18.63
CA ASP A 131 -5.84 -12.50 17.53
C ASP A 131 -4.89 -12.78 16.36
N LEU A 132 -4.74 -14.07 16.02
CA LEU A 132 -3.76 -14.52 15.04
C LEU A 132 -4.09 -14.04 13.62
N PHE A 133 -5.37 -14.00 13.23
CA PHE A 133 -5.76 -13.61 11.88
C PHE A 133 -5.55 -12.11 11.67
N PHE A 134 -5.91 -11.30 12.67
CA PHE A 134 -5.65 -9.87 12.69
C PHE A 134 -4.15 -9.57 12.56
N GLU A 135 -3.31 -10.27 13.33
CA GLU A 135 -1.87 -10.07 13.26
C GLU A 135 -1.26 -10.54 11.93
N ILE A 136 -1.62 -11.71 11.41
CA ILE A 136 -1.10 -12.20 10.13
C ILE A 136 -1.51 -11.27 8.98
N SER A 137 -2.78 -10.86 8.93
CA SER A 137 -3.27 -9.95 7.88
C SER A 137 -2.61 -8.56 7.96
N GLY A 138 -2.31 -8.09 9.17
CA GLY A 138 -1.53 -6.87 9.40
C GLY A 138 -0.08 -7.00 8.94
N LEU A 139 0.62 -8.05 9.38
CA LEU A 139 2.00 -8.35 9.00
C LEU A 139 2.17 -8.47 7.48
N ALA A 140 1.20 -9.09 6.79
CA ALA A 140 1.26 -9.31 5.34
C ALA A 140 1.24 -8.01 4.52
N GLN A 141 0.76 -6.89 5.08
CA GLN A 141 0.79 -5.59 4.40
C GLN A 141 2.23 -5.10 4.14
N PHE A 142 3.16 -5.38 5.05
CA PHE A 142 4.54 -4.94 4.93
C PHE A 142 5.29 -5.58 3.73
N PRO A 143 5.42 -6.92 3.60
CA PRO A 143 6.11 -7.52 2.45
C PRO A 143 5.41 -7.21 1.12
N LEU A 144 4.08 -7.09 1.12
CA LEU A 144 3.35 -6.67 -0.08
C LEU A 144 3.68 -5.23 -0.49
N SER A 145 3.92 -4.32 0.47
CA SER A 145 4.40 -2.97 0.19
C SER A 145 5.83 -2.95 -0.35
N VAL A 146 6.71 -3.85 0.10
CA VAL A 146 8.07 -4.01 -0.44
C VAL A 146 8.00 -4.44 -1.90
N LEU A 147 7.18 -5.45 -2.22
CA LEU A 147 6.91 -5.84 -3.62
C LEU A 147 6.37 -4.67 -4.45
N THR A 148 5.38 -3.95 -3.93
CA THR A 148 4.77 -2.79 -4.59
C THR A 148 5.80 -1.68 -4.85
N THR A 149 6.73 -1.47 -3.92
CA THR A 149 7.85 -0.52 -4.06
C THR A 149 8.76 -0.93 -5.22
N VAL A 150 9.17 -2.19 -5.27
CA VAL A 150 10.04 -2.71 -6.34
C VAL A 150 9.37 -2.58 -7.71
N LEU A 151 8.08 -2.93 -7.80
CA LEU A 151 7.31 -2.83 -9.04
C LEU A 151 7.16 -1.37 -9.50
N THR A 152 6.86 -0.46 -8.56
CA THR A 152 6.75 0.98 -8.83
C THR A 152 8.07 1.57 -9.34
N ILE A 153 9.20 1.23 -8.70
CA ILE A 153 10.53 1.67 -9.16
C ILE A 153 10.83 1.14 -10.57
N ARG A 154 10.50 -0.13 -10.86
CA ARG A 154 10.69 -0.71 -12.20
C ARG A 154 9.83 0.00 -13.26
N MET A 155 8.58 0.32 -12.94
CA MET A 155 7.71 1.10 -13.82
C MET A 155 8.29 2.50 -14.09
N LEU A 156 8.78 3.20 -13.08
CA LEU A 156 9.36 4.54 -13.28
C LEU A 156 10.66 4.53 -14.09
N ARG A 157 11.45 3.45 -13.99
CA ARG A 157 12.68 3.29 -14.77
C ARG A 157 12.44 2.96 -16.25
N SER A 158 11.21 2.60 -16.66
CA SER A 158 10.91 2.32 -18.07
C SER A 158 10.82 3.57 -18.94
N PHE A 159 10.72 4.76 -18.35
CA PHE A 159 10.67 6.04 -19.09
C PHE A 159 12.03 6.56 -19.56
N GLY A 160 13.14 5.92 -19.18
CA GLY A 160 14.51 6.38 -19.46
C GLY A 160 15.34 5.41 -20.30
N LYS A 161 14.69 4.41 -20.90
CA LYS A 161 15.27 3.47 -21.87
C LYS A 161 14.57 3.68 -23.19
#